data_AF-A0A7Y5V5M6-F1
#
_entry.id   AF-A0A7Y5V5M6-F1
#
_cell.length_a   1.000
_cell.length_b   1.000
_cell.length_c   1.000
_cell.angle_alpha   90.00
_cell.angle_beta   90.00
_cell.angle_gamma   90.00
#
_symmetry.space_group_name_H-M   'P 1'
#
loop_
_entity.id
_entity.type
_entity.pdbx_description
1 polymer ?
#
loop_
_entity_poly.entity_id
_entity_poly.type
_entity_poly.pdbx_seq_one_letter_code
_entity_poly.pdbx_strand_id
1 'polypeptide(L)'
;MSRPGVVFGLNDSGHRPELFAFDSTGRHLAMWRVAPASNVDWEAAAVGPCAVPPASCLYLGDVGDNDGRRDQVTIYRVTEPVPTPGAQSAQLRPERIRAVYPGHPHDVEAMYVGPDGSVFLLTKRRLLDAARRPRPTLIFRVPASAWDSGAPKQARAELVDSLPIYPGSAPGRQVTDAALSRDGRRLAVRTYREIYVFAMNPATARPSHDVPPALCMIGGLRERQGEGIGWWWDGRRLLLTSEGPREDLIVVECPLPD
;
A
#
# COMPACT_ATOMS: atom_id res chain seq x y z
N MET A 1 9.10 0.82 5.90
CA MET A 1 9.79 1.86 6.68
C MET A 1 11.06 2.27 5.96
N SER A 2 11.29 3.56 5.74
CA SER A 2 12.57 4.13 5.24
C SER A 2 13.49 4.58 6.37
N ARG A 3 12.89 4.97 7.50
CA ARG A 3 13.60 5.43 8.71
C ARG A 3 13.42 4.42 9.84
N PRO A 4 14.50 3.99 10.51
CA PRO A 4 14.39 3.10 11.66
C PRO A 4 13.48 3.70 12.74
N GLY A 5 12.52 2.91 13.20
CA GLY A 5 11.66 3.27 14.34
C GLY A 5 10.57 4.29 14.02
N VAL A 6 10.28 4.63 12.76
CA VAL A 6 9.11 5.46 12.38
C VAL A 6 8.15 4.65 11.53
N VAL A 7 6.89 4.63 11.95
CA VAL A 7 5.76 4.00 11.26
C VAL A 7 4.78 5.08 10.85
N PHE A 8 4.32 5.03 9.61
CA PHE A 8 3.28 5.94 9.13
C PHE A 8 1.93 5.21 9.08
N GLY A 9 0.88 5.93 9.44
CA GLY A 9 -0.52 5.49 9.30
C GLY A 9 -1.37 6.59 8.70
N LEU A 10 -2.52 6.21 8.14
CA LEU A 10 -3.51 7.12 7.58
C LEU A 10 -4.89 6.84 8.20
N ASN A 11 -5.82 7.77 8.05
CA ASN A 11 -7.22 7.49 8.35
C ASN A 11 -7.88 6.79 7.17
N ASP A 12 -8.72 5.82 7.49
CA ASP A 12 -9.60 5.13 6.55
C ASP A 12 -10.69 6.07 5.99
N SER A 13 -11.40 5.60 4.97
CA SER A 13 -12.34 6.29 4.08
C SER A 13 -13.25 7.35 4.72
N GLY A 14 -13.41 8.47 4.00
CA GLY A 14 -14.29 9.58 4.36
C GLY A 14 -13.85 10.43 5.56
N HIS A 15 -12.79 10.03 6.28
CA HIS A 15 -12.23 10.80 7.39
C HIS A 15 -11.37 11.98 6.89
N ARG A 16 -10.75 12.71 7.82
CA ARG A 16 -9.86 13.80 7.44
C ARG A 16 -8.61 13.24 6.74
N PRO A 17 -8.09 13.91 5.68
CA PRO A 17 -6.87 13.52 4.99
C PRO A 17 -5.65 13.85 5.87
N GLU A 18 -5.40 12.98 6.83
CA GLU A 18 -4.37 13.12 7.86
C GLU A 18 -3.38 11.96 7.76
N LEU A 19 -2.11 12.30 7.92
CA LEU A 19 -0.99 11.38 8.02
C LEU A 19 -0.50 11.39 9.46
N PHE A 20 -0.30 10.21 10.05
CA PHE A 20 0.20 10.03 11.39
C PHE A 20 1.57 9.36 11.35
N ALA A 21 2.44 9.74 12.27
CA ALA A 21 3.69 9.04 12.54
C ALA A 21 3.71 8.52 13.97
N PHE A 22 4.15 7.28 14.13
CA PHE A 22 4.32 6.60 15.40
C PHE A 22 5.74 6.06 15.51
N ASP A 23 6.23 5.85 16.74
CA ASP A 23 7.43 5.03 16.91
C ASP A 23 7.11 3.53 16.91
N SER A 24 8.15 2.71 17.00
CA SER A 24 8.03 1.24 17.05
C SER A 24 7.24 0.69 18.25
N THR A 25 6.90 1.53 19.23
CA THR A 25 6.05 1.16 20.39
C THR A 25 4.59 1.58 20.21
N GLY A 26 4.25 2.25 19.10
CA GLY A 26 2.94 2.82 18.86
C GLY A 26 2.74 4.20 19.47
N ARG A 27 3.78 4.81 20.05
CA ARG A 27 3.68 6.16 20.60
C ARG A 27 3.58 7.16 19.45
N HIS A 28 2.54 7.98 19.48
CA HIS A 28 2.34 9.06 18.51
C HIS A 28 3.50 10.06 18.55
N LEU A 29 4.08 10.33 17.38
CA LEU A 29 5.18 11.28 17.18
C LEU A 29 4.70 12.59 16.55
N ALA A 30 3.88 12.51 15.51
CA ALA A 30 3.41 13.68 14.77
C ALA A 30 2.17 13.35 13.93
N MET A 31 1.41 14.39 13.59
CA MET A 31 0.28 14.33 12.68
C MET A 31 0.39 15.50 11.69
N TRP A 32 0.05 15.24 10.44
CA TRP A 32 -0.01 16.25 9.39
C TRP A 32 -1.34 16.21 8.66
N ARG A 33 -1.88 17.39 8.34
CA ARG A 33 -2.98 17.49 7.39
C ARG A 33 -2.42 17.53 5.97
N VAL A 34 -2.87 16.62 5.11
CA VAL A 34 -2.52 16.63 3.69
C VAL A 34 -3.55 17.48 2.95
N ALA A 35 -3.17 18.70 2.55
CA ALA A 35 -4.10 19.64 1.94
C ALA A 35 -3.51 20.28 0.67
N PRO A 36 -4.29 20.38 -0.42
CA PRO A 36 -5.75 20.28 -0.47
C PRO A 36 -6.27 18.88 -0.89
N ALA A 37 -5.69 17.80 -0.34
CA ALA A 37 -6.20 16.47 -0.62
C ALA A 37 -7.61 16.26 -0.05
N SER A 38 -8.30 15.27 -0.61
CA SER A 38 -9.57 14.75 -0.11
C SER A 38 -9.37 13.26 0.17
N ASN A 39 -9.95 12.77 1.25
CA ASN A 39 -10.04 11.34 1.51
C ASN A 39 -11.45 10.89 1.13
N VAL A 40 -11.56 10.27 -0.05
CA VAL A 40 -12.78 9.60 -0.49
C VAL A 40 -12.76 8.15 0.00
N ASP A 41 -11.70 7.42 -0.34
CA ASP A 41 -11.46 6.01 0.01
C ASP A 41 -9.93 5.78 0.09
N TRP A 42 -9.28 6.33 1.12
CA TRP A 42 -7.83 6.18 1.33
C TRP A 42 -7.51 4.82 1.95
N GLU A 43 -6.88 3.95 1.18
CA GLU A 43 -6.63 2.56 1.61
C GLU A 43 -5.14 2.25 1.80
N ALA A 44 -4.27 2.95 1.08
CA ALA A 44 -2.88 2.49 0.95
C ALA A 44 -1.85 3.61 1.14
N ALA A 45 -0.75 3.28 1.81
CA ALA A 45 0.43 4.13 1.91
C ALA A 45 1.70 3.35 1.62
N ALA A 46 2.61 3.96 0.86
CA ALA A 46 3.91 3.36 0.58
C ALA A 46 5.01 4.42 0.59
N VAL A 47 6.20 4.01 1.02
CA VAL A 47 7.41 4.84 0.88
C VAL A 47 8.09 4.48 -0.43
N GLY A 48 8.51 5.49 -1.18
CA GLY A 48 9.27 5.33 -2.42
C GLY A 48 10.27 6.47 -2.63
N PRO A 49 11.02 6.44 -3.74
CA PRO A 49 11.89 7.56 -4.12
C PRO A 49 11.07 8.80 -4.47
N CYS A 50 11.62 10.00 -4.20
CA CYS A 50 11.15 11.23 -4.85
C CYS A 50 11.80 11.42 -6.22
N ALA A 51 11.32 12.41 -6.98
CA ALA A 51 11.89 12.78 -8.29
C ALA A 51 13.38 13.20 -8.22
N VAL A 52 13.83 13.72 -7.07
CA VAL A 52 15.23 14.09 -6.83
C VAL A 52 15.76 13.34 -5.61
N PRO A 53 16.60 12.30 -5.80
CA PRO A 53 17.36 11.70 -4.71
C PRO A 53 18.24 12.75 -4.00
N PRO A 54 18.55 12.61 -2.70
CA PRO A 54 18.33 11.44 -1.85
C PRO A 54 16.99 11.47 -1.07
N ALA A 55 16.02 12.30 -1.46
CA ALA A 55 14.76 12.38 -0.73
C ALA A 55 13.86 11.16 -0.97
N SER A 56 13.29 10.62 0.12
CA SER A 56 12.17 9.67 0.07
C SER A 56 10.84 10.41 0.12
N CYS A 57 9.84 9.83 -0.51
CA CYS A 57 8.49 10.34 -0.60
C CYS A 57 7.52 9.32 0.01
N LEU A 58 6.46 9.83 0.64
CA LEU A 58 5.27 9.05 0.96
C LEU A 58 4.26 9.20 -0.15
N TYR A 59 3.77 8.05 -0.62
CA TYR A 59 2.71 7.91 -1.58
C TYR A 59 1.45 7.49 -0.81
N LEU A 60 0.36 8.20 -1.03
CA LEU A 60 -0.93 7.97 -0.36
C LEU A 60 -1.99 7.70 -1.44
N GLY A 61 -2.62 6.54 -1.37
CA GLY A 61 -3.60 6.08 -2.34
C GLY A 61 -5.03 6.32 -1.85
N ASP A 62 -5.72 7.26 -2.49
CA ASP A 62 -7.18 7.35 -2.51
C ASP A 62 -7.68 6.43 -3.64
N VAL A 63 -7.57 5.13 -3.38
CA VAL A 63 -7.63 4.06 -4.40
C VAL A 63 -8.70 3.01 -4.15
N GLY A 64 -9.32 3.02 -2.96
CA GLY A 64 -10.49 2.20 -2.69
C GLY A 64 -11.64 2.56 -3.61
N ASP A 65 -12.45 1.56 -3.93
CA ASP A 65 -13.69 1.72 -4.67
C ASP A 65 -14.66 0.59 -4.32
N ASN A 66 -15.09 0.56 -3.05
CA ASN A 66 -15.94 -0.50 -2.51
C ASN A 66 -17.20 -0.79 -3.35
N ASP A 67 -17.76 0.24 -3.99
CA ASP A 67 -18.95 0.16 -4.86
C ASP A 67 -18.62 -0.08 -6.35
N GLY A 68 -17.35 -0.01 -6.76
CA GLY A 68 -16.91 -0.18 -8.15
C GLY A 68 -17.39 0.91 -9.11
N ARG A 69 -17.49 2.16 -8.64
CA ARG A 69 -18.11 3.30 -9.35
C ARG A 69 -17.13 4.43 -9.66
N ARG A 70 -15.88 4.35 -9.22
CA ARG A 70 -14.90 5.42 -9.40
C ARG A 70 -14.18 5.27 -10.74
N ASP A 71 -14.54 6.10 -11.71
CA ASP A 71 -13.89 6.15 -13.04
C ASP A 71 -12.38 6.46 -12.97
N GLN A 72 -11.94 7.05 -11.86
CA GLN A 72 -10.53 7.31 -11.59
C GLN A 72 -10.26 7.34 -10.08
N VAL A 73 -9.06 6.93 -9.72
CA VAL A 73 -8.52 7.01 -8.37
C VAL A 73 -7.47 8.11 -8.27
N THR A 74 -7.06 8.47 -7.06
CA THR A 74 -6.07 9.52 -6.85
C THR A 74 -4.89 9.00 -6.05
N ILE A 75 -3.68 9.26 -6.55
CA ILE A 75 -2.45 9.01 -5.79
C ILE A 75 -1.83 10.36 -5.46
N TYR A 76 -1.58 10.58 -4.19
CA TYR A 76 -0.87 11.73 -3.67
C TYR A 76 0.58 11.37 -3.39
N ARG A 77 1.50 12.32 -3.59
CA ARG A 77 2.91 12.19 -3.24
C ARG A 77 3.35 13.40 -2.44
N VAL A 78 3.93 13.16 -1.27
CA VAL A 78 4.55 14.19 -0.42
C VAL A 78 5.99 13.79 -0.12
N THR A 79 6.89 14.76 0.00
CA THR A 79 8.22 14.50 0.58
C THR A 79 8.03 13.91 1.97
N GLU A 80 8.75 12.83 2.30
CA GLU A 80 8.61 12.15 3.58
C GLU A 80 8.92 13.11 4.75
N PRO A 81 7.91 13.47 5.56
CA PRO A 81 8.09 14.46 6.61
C PRO A 81 8.95 13.89 7.75
N VAL A 82 9.69 14.75 8.43
CA VAL A 82 10.43 14.37 9.64
C VAL A 82 9.53 14.58 10.85
N PRO A 83 9.13 13.50 11.58
CA PRO A 83 8.35 13.67 12.78
C PRO A 83 9.14 14.46 13.82
N THR A 84 8.54 15.52 14.33
CA THR A 84 9.08 16.31 15.44
C THR A 84 8.12 16.17 16.62
N PRO A 85 8.45 15.37 17.66
CA PRO A 85 7.57 15.15 18.80
C PRO A 85 7.10 16.46 19.43
N GLY A 86 5.79 16.62 19.60
CA GLY A 86 5.19 17.81 20.19
C GLY A 86 5.04 19.01 19.24
N ALA A 87 5.43 18.90 17.97
CA ALA A 87 5.09 19.90 16.96
C ALA A 87 3.57 19.92 16.72
N GLN A 88 3.02 21.12 16.53
CA GLN A 88 1.62 21.28 16.10
C GLN A 88 1.43 20.69 14.69
N SER A 89 0.17 20.33 14.38
CA SER A 89 -0.19 19.78 13.07
C SER A 89 0.26 20.71 11.94
N ALA A 90 1.28 20.28 11.19
CA ALA A 90 1.75 21.00 10.02
C ALA A 90 1.00 20.53 8.76
N GLN A 91 0.85 21.43 7.80
CA GLN A 91 0.21 21.11 6.52
C GLN A 91 1.24 20.55 5.53
N LEU A 92 0.95 19.39 4.95
CA LEU A 92 1.69 18.85 3.80
C LEU A 92 0.96 19.20 2.51
N ARG A 93 1.70 19.71 1.53
CA ARG A 93 1.18 20.00 0.19
C ARG A 93 1.58 18.86 -0.75
N PRO A 94 0.63 18.03 -1.21
CA PRO A 94 0.94 16.91 -2.07
C PRO A 94 1.03 17.32 -3.53
N GLU A 95 1.89 16.65 -4.28
CA GLU A 95 1.64 16.42 -5.70
C GLU A 95 0.51 15.40 -5.85
N ARG A 96 -0.21 15.45 -6.97
CA ARG A 96 -1.34 14.56 -7.23
C ARG A 96 -1.31 14.07 -8.67
N ILE A 97 -1.58 12.77 -8.83
CA ILE A 97 -1.95 12.17 -10.11
C ILE A 97 -3.33 11.50 -9.97
N ARG A 98 -4.12 11.55 -11.04
CA ARG A 98 -5.32 10.74 -11.17
C ARG A 98 -4.98 9.51 -12.01
N ALA A 99 -5.35 8.32 -11.59
CA ALA A 99 -5.12 7.10 -12.35
C ALA A 99 -6.45 6.53 -12.84
N VAL A 100 -6.48 6.09 -14.10
CA VAL A 100 -7.64 5.45 -14.73
C VAL A 100 -7.26 4.02 -15.09
N TYR A 101 -8.03 3.05 -14.61
CA TYR A 101 -7.83 1.65 -14.93
C TYR A 101 -8.28 1.32 -16.36
N PRO A 102 -7.67 0.33 -17.02
CA PRO A 102 -8.15 -0.14 -18.31
C PRO A 102 -9.46 -0.93 -18.13
N GLY A 103 -10.43 -0.70 -19.01
CA GLY A 103 -11.72 -1.39 -18.97
C GLY A 103 -12.70 -0.73 -17.99
N HIS A 104 -12.68 -1.13 -16.72
CA HIS A 104 -13.65 -0.69 -15.72
C HIS A 104 -12.97 -0.32 -14.38
N PRO A 105 -13.69 0.32 -13.44
CA PRO A 105 -13.18 0.60 -12.10
C PRO A 105 -12.76 -0.66 -11.34
N HIS A 106 -11.73 -0.54 -10.51
CA HIS A 106 -11.23 -1.63 -9.66
C HIS A 106 -11.09 -1.15 -8.22
N ASP A 107 -11.64 -1.95 -7.31
CA ASP A 107 -11.44 -1.78 -5.86
C ASP A 107 -10.04 -2.24 -5.47
N VAL A 108 -9.22 -1.30 -5.00
CA VAL A 108 -7.80 -1.48 -4.65
C VAL A 108 -7.57 -1.06 -3.21
N GLU A 109 -6.85 -1.90 -2.48
CA GLU A 109 -6.58 -1.68 -1.05
C GLU A 109 -5.10 -1.72 -0.70
N ALA A 110 -4.28 -2.16 -1.65
CA ALA A 110 -2.87 -2.35 -1.41
C ALA A 110 -2.06 -1.67 -2.50
N MET A 111 -0.97 -1.03 -2.07
CA MET A 111 -0.07 -0.29 -2.94
C MET A 111 1.38 -0.50 -2.54
N TYR A 112 2.27 -0.57 -3.51
CA TYR A 112 3.70 -0.43 -3.26
C TYR A 112 4.36 0.44 -4.34
N VAL A 113 5.58 0.93 -4.06
CA VAL A 113 6.32 1.80 -4.99
C VAL A 113 7.64 1.15 -5.35
N GLY A 114 7.90 1.03 -6.66
CA GLY A 114 9.16 0.50 -7.19
C GLY A 114 10.32 1.48 -7.04
N PRO A 115 11.57 1.01 -7.22
CA PRO A 115 12.76 1.86 -7.10
C PRO A 115 12.87 2.92 -8.20
N ASP A 116 12.13 2.78 -9.31
CA ASP A 116 11.99 3.80 -10.35
C ASP A 116 10.95 4.88 -10.00
N GLY A 117 10.18 4.71 -8.91
CA GLY A 117 9.08 5.58 -8.52
C GLY A 117 7.73 5.23 -9.16
N SER A 118 7.64 4.13 -9.92
CA SER A 118 6.37 3.59 -10.39
C SER A 118 5.54 3.09 -9.23
N VAL A 119 4.23 3.35 -9.27
CA VAL A 119 3.28 2.92 -8.25
C VAL A 119 2.59 1.66 -8.73
N PHE A 120 2.46 0.65 -7.87
CA PHE A 120 1.79 -0.61 -8.15
C PHE A 120 0.57 -0.75 -7.23
N LEU A 121 -0.55 -1.17 -7.79
CA LEU A 121 -1.88 -1.20 -7.15
C LEU A 121 -2.45 -2.62 -7.22
N LEU A 122 -2.95 -3.14 -6.10
CA LEU A 122 -3.42 -4.52 -5.96
C LEU A 122 -4.92 -4.55 -5.64
N THR A 123 -5.69 -5.33 -6.41
CA THR A 123 -7.14 -5.41 -6.26
C THR A 123 -7.59 -6.24 -5.06
N LYS A 124 -8.59 -5.78 -4.32
CA LYS A 124 -9.21 -6.45 -3.16
C LYS A 124 -10.23 -7.51 -3.54
N ARG A 125 -11.15 -7.14 -4.43
CA ARG A 125 -12.43 -7.84 -4.59
C ARG A 125 -12.31 -9.11 -5.41
N ARG A 126 -13.30 -9.99 -5.21
CA ARG A 126 -13.50 -11.15 -6.07
C ARG A 126 -13.89 -10.67 -7.45
N LEU A 127 -12.99 -10.90 -8.41
CA LEU A 127 -13.23 -10.66 -9.82
C LEU A 127 -13.54 -12.00 -10.51
N LEU A 128 -14.38 -11.97 -11.54
CA LEU A 128 -14.73 -13.13 -12.35
C LEU A 128 -14.38 -12.86 -13.81
N ASP A 129 -13.91 -13.88 -14.53
CA ASP A 129 -13.82 -13.79 -15.99
C ASP A 129 -15.19 -14.00 -16.66
N ALA A 130 -15.21 -13.91 -18.00
CA ALA A 130 -16.42 -14.11 -18.81
C ALA A 130 -17.08 -15.49 -18.61
N ALA A 131 -16.30 -16.51 -18.19
CA ALA A 131 -16.79 -17.85 -17.88
C ALA A 131 -17.16 -18.03 -16.39
N ARG A 132 -17.25 -16.93 -15.63
CA ARG A 132 -17.53 -16.90 -14.18
C ARG A 132 -16.50 -17.61 -13.32
N ARG A 133 -15.26 -17.75 -13.79
CA ARG A 133 -14.16 -18.32 -13.01
C ARG A 133 -13.49 -17.23 -12.16
N PRO A 134 -13.11 -17.52 -10.90
CA PRO A 134 -12.38 -16.58 -10.06
C PRO A 134 -11.09 -16.09 -10.74
N ARG A 135 -10.85 -14.79 -10.66
CA ARG A 135 -9.60 -14.16 -11.07
C ARG A 135 -8.67 -14.01 -9.86
N PRO A 136 -7.35 -14.07 -10.09
CA PRO A 136 -6.37 -13.68 -9.08
C PRO A 136 -6.46 -12.17 -8.77
N THR A 137 -5.85 -11.75 -7.67
CA THR A 137 -5.54 -10.33 -7.39
C THR A 137 -4.69 -9.79 -8.53
N LEU A 138 -5.17 -8.73 -9.17
CA LEU A 138 -4.49 -8.09 -10.30
C LEU A 138 -3.51 -7.04 -9.78
N ILE A 139 -2.40 -6.85 -10.50
CA ILE A 139 -1.43 -5.78 -10.25
C ILE A 139 -1.50 -4.79 -11.41
N PHE A 140 -1.87 -3.56 -11.09
CA PHE A 140 -1.78 -2.44 -12.01
C PHE A 140 -0.55 -1.59 -11.73
N ARG A 141 0.06 -1.00 -12.76
CA ARG A 141 1.17 -0.05 -12.64
C ARG A 141 0.75 1.34 -13.11
N VAL A 142 1.10 2.35 -12.34
CA VAL A 142 1.13 3.74 -12.77
C VAL A 142 2.60 4.13 -12.96
N PRO A 143 3.04 4.44 -14.18
CA PRO A 143 4.46 4.62 -14.48
C PRO A 143 5.03 5.86 -13.79
N ALA A 144 6.31 5.83 -13.43
CA ALA A 144 7.01 6.95 -12.80
C ALA A 144 6.92 8.26 -13.61
N SER A 145 6.86 8.17 -14.94
CA SER A 145 6.71 9.33 -15.83
C SER A 145 5.40 10.10 -15.65
N ALA A 146 4.40 9.53 -14.97
CA ALA A 146 3.19 10.26 -14.55
C ALA A 146 3.51 11.44 -13.62
N TRP A 147 4.69 11.41 -12.98
CA TRP A 147 5.17 12.45 -12.07
C TRP A 147 6.05 13.51 -12.74
N ASP A 148 6.38 13.35 -14.02
CA ASP A 148 7.29 14.27 -14.73
C ASP A 148 6.69 15.68 -14.83
N SER A 149 7.58 16.67 -14.85
CA SER A 149 7.18 18.06 -15.09
C SER A 149 6.57 18.17 -16.49
N GLY A 150 5.34 18.68 -16.58
CA GLY A 150 4.60 18.79 -17.84
C GLY A 150 3.80 17.55 -18.24
N ALA A 151 3.91 16.43 -17.52
CA ALA A 151 3.06 15.27 -17.75
C ALA A 151 1.58 15.60 -17.42
N PRO A 152 0.61 15.03 -18.15
CA PRO A 152 -0.79 15.12 -17.77
C PRO A 152 -0.97 14.61 -16.33
N LYS A 153 -1.73 15.35 -15.49
CA LYS A 153 -2.06 14.91 -14.12
C LYS A 153 -3.14 13.82 -14.09
N GLN A 154 -3.33 13.13 -15.21
CA GLN A 154 -4.12 11.92 -15.37
C GLN A 154 -3.25 10.89 -16.11
N ALA A 155 -3.03 9.74 -15.48
CA ALA A 155 -2.26 8.62 -16.01
C ALA A 155 -3.19 7.43 -16.28
N ARG A 156 -2.85 6.63 -17.29
CA ARG A 156 -3.49 5.33 -17.50
C ARG A 156 -2.72 4.29 -16.70
N ALA A 157 -3.42 3.56 -15.84
CA ALA A 157 -2.85 2.41 -15.18
C ALA A 157 -2.73 1.24 -16.19
N GLU A 158 -1.68 0.44 -16.04
CA GLU A 158 -1.39 -0.69 -16.91
C GLU A 158 -1.60 -1.99 -16.13
N LEU A 159 -2.39 -2.94 -16.63
CA LEU A 159 -2.41 -4.28 -16.04
C LEU A 159 -1.08 -4.96 -16.36
N VAL A 160 -0.25 -5.17 -15.34
CA VAL A 160 1.13 -5.62 -15.53
C VAL A 160 1.38 -7.03 -15.04
N ASP A 161 0.61 -7.50 -14.06
CA ASP A 161 0.82 -8.80 -13.42
C ASP A 161 -0.42 -9.25 -12.62
N SER A 162 -0.32 -10.40 -11.95
CA SER A 162 -1.29 -10.87 -10.98
C SER A 162 -0.63 -11.75 -9.91
N LEU A 163 -1.20 -11.80 -8.71
CA LEU A 163 -0.74 -12.66 -7.63
C LEU A 163 -1.69 -13.87 -7.49
N PRO A 164 -1.20 -15.09 -7.22
CA PRO A 164 -2.02 -16.29 -7.01
C PRO A 164 -2.87 -16.27 -5.72
N ILE A 165 -3.32 -15.10 -5.29
CA ILE A 165 -4.31 -14.85 -4.26
C ILE A 165 -5.64 -14.71 -4.99
N TYR A 166 -6.63 -15.56 -4.70
CA TYR A 166 -7.94 -15.51 -5.34
C TYR A 166 -8.97 -14.98 -4.35
N PRO A 167 -9.39 -13.70 -4.46
CA PRO A 167 -10.25 -13.14 -3.44
C PRO A 167 -11.60 -13.85 -3.32
N GLY A 168 -12.03 -14.11 -2.08
CA GLY A 168 -13.25 -14.86 -1.78
C GLY A 168 -13.17 -16.37 -2.02
N SER A 169 -12.00 -16.92 -2.35
CA SER A 169 -11.79 -18.38 -2.39
C SER A 169 -11.69 -19.05 -1.01
N ALA A 170 -11.48 -18.25 0.04
CA ALA A 170 -11.55 -18.67 1.44
C ALA A 170 -12.03 -17.50 2.32
N PRO A 171 -12.58 -17.76 3.52
CA PRO A 171 -12.99 -16.70 4.44
C PRO A 171 -11.82 -15.75 4.78
N GLY A 172 -12.03 -14.45 4.59
CA GLY A 172 -11.02 -13.41 4.86
C GLY A 172 -9.90 -13.30 3.83
N ARG A 173 -9.96 -14.05 2.73
CA ARG A 173 -9.01 -13.90 1.62
C ARG A 173 -9.44 -12.74 0.73
N GLN A 174 -9.21 -11.52 1.20
CA GLN A 174 -9.23 -10.28 0.43
C GLN A 174 -7.97 -9.51 0.79
N VAL A 175 -7.29 -8.92 -0.20
CA VAL A 175 -6.09 -8.13 0.07
C VAL A 175 -6.46 -6.84 0.80
N THR A 176 -5.71 -6.48 1.83
CA THR A 176 -5.95 -5.30 2.66
C THR A 176 -4.79 -4.31 2.65
N ASP A 177 -3.55 -4.77 2.44
CA ASP A 177 -2.37 -3.89 2.29
C ASP A 177 -1.17 -4.69 1.74
N ALA A 178 -0.13 -3.99 1.29
CA ALA A 178 1.11 -4.60 0.85
C ALA A 178 2.34 -3.73 1.18
N ALA A 179 3.47 -4.38 1.45
CA ALA A 179 4.74 -3.72 1.74
C ALA A 179 5.88 -4.33 0.93
N LEU A 180 6.58 -3.50 0.15
CA LEU A 180 7.82 -3.87 -0.51
C LEU A 180 9.00 -3.74 0.47
N SER A 181 9.89 -4.72 0.50
CA SER A 181 11.11 -4.68 1.32
C SER A 181 12.06 -3.61 0.81
N ARG A 182 12.92 -3.09 1.68
CA ARG A 182 13.83 -1.98 1.35
C ARG A 182 14.79 -2.29 0.19
N ASP A 183 15.19 -3.55 0.07
CA ASP A 183 16.05 -4.03 -1.02
C ASP A 183 15.27 -4.37 -2.31
N GLY A 184 13.94 -4.21 -2.30
CA GLY A 184 13.05 -4.49 -3.42
C GLY A 184 12.92 -5.98 -3.76
N ARG A 185 13.42 -6.89 -2.92
CA ARG A 185 13.47 -8.33 -3.19
C ARG A 185 12.27 -9.12 -2.68
N ARG A 186 11.45 -8.53 -1.81
CA ARG A 186 10.29 -9.21 -1.21
C ARG A 186 9.09 -8.29 -1.16
N LEU A 187 7.92 -8.82 -1.49
CA LEU A 187 6.64 -8.14 -1.30
C LEU A 187 5.82 -8.95 -0.30
N ALA A 188 5.50 -8.35 0.84
CA ALA A 188 4.51 -8.89 1.76
C ALA A 188 3.14 -8.37 1.35
N VAL A 189 2.17 -9.25 1.16
CA VAL A 189 0.78 -8.92 0.83
C VAL A 189 -0.11 -9.50 1.91
N ARG A 190 -0.85 -8.62 2.57
CA ARG A 190 -1.74 -8.98 3.65
C ARG A 190 -3.15 -9.23 3.14
N THR A 191 -3.79 -10.24 3.69
CA THR A 191 -5.24 -10.40 3.73
C THR A 191 -5.74 -10.34 5.17
N TYR A 192 -7.06 -10.39 5.39
CA TYR A 192 -7.60 -10.43 6.76
C TYR A 192 -7.11 -11.62 7.59
N ARG A 193 -6.60 -12.71 6.98
CA ARG A 193 -6.21 -13.92 7.72
C ARG A 193 -4.86 -14.52 7.32
N GLU A 194 -4.24 -14.01 6.28
CA GLU A 194 -3.03 -14.57 5.67
C GLU A 194 -2.06 -13.46 5.29
N ILE A 195 -0.76 -13.72 5.39
CA ILE A 195 0.27 -12.93 4.75
C ILE A 195 0.98 -13.81 3.73
N TYR A 196 1.06 -13.32 2.50
CA TYR A 196 1.83 -13.91 1.43
C TYR A 196 3.12 -13.12 1.27
N VAL A 197 4.27 -13.79 1.22
CA VAL A 197 5.56 -13.15 0.93
C VAL A 197 6.06 -13.66 -0.42
N PHE A 198 6.09 -12.76 -1.40
CA PHE A 198 6.55 -13.03 -2.76
C PHE A 198 8.01 -12.65 -2.92
N ALA A 199 8.78 -13.45 -3.65
CA ALA A 199 10.05 -13.02 -4.20
C ALA A 199 9.80 -12.01 -5.32
N MET A 200 10.61 -10.95 -5.38
CA MET A 200 10.47 -9.85 -6.34
C MET A 200 11.75 -9.70 -7.15
N ASN A 201 11.61 -9.29 -8.40
CA ASN A 201 12.73 -8.79 -9.20
C ASN A 201 12.93 -7.29 -8.89
N PRO A 202 14.04 -6.88 -8.24
CA PRO A 202 14.24 -5.49 -7.85
C PRO A 202 14.36 -4.53 -9.02
N ALA A 203 14.78 -4.99 -10.22
CA ALA A 203 14.93 -4.14 -11.39
C ALA A 203 13.58 -3.72 -11.98
N THR A 204 12.55 -4.57 -11.84
CA THR A 204 11.21 -4.33 -12.41
C THR A 204 10.16 -4.05 -11.35
N ALA A 205 10.46 -4.32 -10.07
CA ALA A 205 9.53 -4.33 -8.96
C ALA A 205 8.30 -5.22 -9.22
N ARG A 206 8.51 -6.35 -9.90
CA ARG A 206 7.46 -7.35 -10.18
C ARG A 206 7.72 -8.67 -9.45
N PRO A 207 6.67 -9.44 -9.12
CA PRO A 207 6.81 -10.78 -8.56
C PRO A 207 7.63 -11.70 -9.48
N SER A 208 8.48 -12.53 -8.88
CA SER A 208 9.05 -13.69 -9.56
C SER A 208 8.06 -14.84 -9.46
N HIS A 209 7.65 -15.38 -10.61
CA HIS A 209 6.71 -16.51 -10.67
C HIS A 209 7.39 -17.88 -10.62
N ASP A 210 8.72 -17.90 -10.65
CA ASP A 210 9.53 -19.12 -10.54
C ASP A 210 9.70 -19.58 -9.08
N VAL A 211 9.38 -18.70 -8.12
CA VAL A 211 9.49 -18.95 -6.69
C VAL A 211 8.10 -18.90 -6.06
N PRO A 212 7.60 -20.01 -5.47
CA PRO A 212 6.33 -20.00 -4.77
C PRO A 212 6.32 -18.99 -3.61
N PRO A 213 5.19 -18.29 -3.36
CA PRO A 213 5.11 -17.41 -2.20
C PRO A 213 5.15 -18.21 -0.90
N ALA A 214 5.84 -17.66 0.09
CA ALA A 214 5.71 -18.13 1.46
C ALA A 214 4.37 -17.68 2.06
N LEU A 215 3.73 -18.56 2.83
CA LEU A 215 2.44 -18.30 3.45
C LEU A 215 2.58 -18.26 4.98
N CYS A 216 1.94 -17.27 5.59
CA CYS A 216 1.95 -17.03 7.02
C CYS A 216 0.51 -16.82 7.50
N MET A 217 0.03 -17.73 8.36
CA MET A 217 -1.35 -17.67 8.86
C MET A 217 -1.45 -16.71 10.04
N ILE A 218 -2.25 -15.65 9.89
CA ILE A 218 -2.47 -14.64 10.93
C ILE A 218 -3.91 -14.61 11.45
N GLY A 219 -4.79 -15.49 10.97
CA GLY A 219 -6.19 -15.53 11.38
C GLY A 219 -6.47 -15.89 12.86
N GLY A 220 -5.43 -16.10 13.67
CA GLY A 220 -5.51 -16.24 15.13
C GLY A 220 -5.20 -14.93 15.90
N LEU A 221 -4.76 -13.88 15.20
CA LEU A 221 -4.59 -12.56 15.80
C LEU A 221 -5.97 -11.97 16.14
N ARG A 222 -6.07 -11.34 17.31
CA ARG A 222 -7.33 -10.73 17.78
C ARG A 222 -7.43 -9.28 17.30
N GLU A 223 -7.37 -9.11 15.99
CA GLU A 223 -7.56 -7.80 15.34
C GLU A 223 -9.04 -7.61 15.00
N ARG A 224 -9.52 -6.36 15.05
CA ARG A 224 -10.91 -6.06 14.64
C ARG A 224 -11.05 -6.19 13.13
N GLN A 225 -10.19 -5.46 12.42
CA GLN A 225 -10.14 -5.38 10.97
C GLN A 225 -8.70 -5.09 10.60
N GLY A 226 -7.94 -6.18 10.47
CA GLY A 226 -6.52 -6.13 10.24
C GLY A 226 -6.20 -5.63 8.83
N GLU A 227 -5.68 -4.40 8.71
CA GLU A 227 -5.49 -3.77 7.39
C GLU A 227 -4.05 -3.36 7.09
N GLY A 228 -3.32 -2.69 7.99
CA GLY A 228 -1.96 -2.22 7.66
C GLY A 228 -0.83 -3.26 7.79
N ILE A 229 0.14 -3.25 6.88
CA ILE A 229 1.37 -4.06 6.95
C ILE A 229 2.61 -3.23 6.60
N GLY A 230 3.72 -3.50 7.29
CA GLY A 230 5.02 -2.89 6.96
C GLY A 230 6.18 -3.81 7.29
N TRP A 231 7.25 -3.73 6.51
CA TRP A 231 8.51 -4.36 6.89
C TRP A 231 9.12 -3.64 8.09
N TRP A 232 9.55 -4.44 9.07
CA TRP A 232 10.43 -3.99 10.13
C TRP A 232 11.81 -3.62 9.56
N TRP A 233 12.58 -2.83 10.31
CA TRP A 233 13.86 -2.30 9.84
C TRP A 233 14.91 -3.37 9.52
N ASP A 234 14.77 -4.58 10.07
CA ASP A 234 15.68 -5.70 9.84
C ASP A 234 15.38 -6.48 8.55
N GLY A 235 14.29 -6.18 7.85
CA GLY A 235 13.88 -6.87 6.62
C GLY A 235 13.48 -8.33 6.81
N ARG A 236 13.27 -8.78 8.06
CA ARG A 236 12.86 -10.15 8.41
C ARG A 236 11.49 -10.20 9.06
N ARG A 237 11.19 -9.21 9.91
CA ARG A 237 9.91 -9.13 10.62
C ARG A 237 8.95 -8.19 9.91
N LEU A 238 7.67 -8.42 10.16
CA LEU A 238 6.56 -7.59 9.68
C LEU A 238 5.88 -6.94 10.88
N LEU A 239 5.43 -5.71 10.67
CA LEU A 239 4.59 -4.94 11.57
C LEU A 239 3.18 -4.91 11.01
N LEU A 240 2.20 -5.23 11.84
CA LEU A 240 0.78 -5.22 11.51
C LEU A 240 0.04 -4.23 12.39
N THR A 241 -1.04 -3.67 11.86
CA THR A 241 -1.99 -2.84 12.61
C THR A 241 -3.41 -3.09 12.14
N SER A 242 -4.39 -2.77 12.99
CA SER A 242 -5.82 -2.86 12.66
C SER A 242 -6.41 -1.46 12.43
N GLU A 243 -7.54 -1.41 11.72
CA GLU A 243 -8.44 -0.25 11.73
C GLU A 243 -9.04 -0.09 13.14
N GLY A 244 -9.16 1.15 13.60
CA GLY A 244 -9.81 1.51 14.85
C GLY A 244 -8.97 2.41 15.78
N PRO A 245 -9.59 2.94 16.85
CA PRO A 245 -8.89 3.74 17.83
C PRO A 245 -8.09 2.86 18.81
N ARG A 246 -6.81 3.18 19.00
CA ARG A 246 -5.89 2.52 19.96
C ARG A 246 -5.67 1.03 19.66
N GLU A 247 -5.51 0.71 18.38
CA GLU A 247 -5.17 -0.65 17.94
C GLU A 247 -3.69 -0.96 18.22
N ASP A 248 -3.41 -2.25 18.40
CA ASP A 248 -2.08 -2.74 18.71
C ASP A 248 -1.17 -2.74 17.47
N LEU A 249 0.11 -2.45 17.68
CA LEU A 249 1.16 -2.77 16.71
C LEU A 249 1.68 -4.18 16.98
N ILE A 250 1.44 -5.10 16.06
CA ILE A 250 1.81 -6.51 16.21
C ILE A 250 3.03 -6.80 15.34
N VAL A 251 4.10 -7.32 15.95
CA VAL A 251 5.28 -7.78 15.23
C VAL A 251 5.20 -9.29 15.01
N VAL A 252 5.34 -9.72 13.77
CA VAL A 252 5.35 -11.14 13.39
C VAL A 252 6.60 -11.48 12.57
N GLU A 253 7.04 -12.74 12.65
CA GLU A 253 8.03 -13.30 11.73
C GLU A 253 7.32 -14.34 10.86
N CYS A 254 7.35 -14.11 9.55
CA CYS A 254 6.72 -14.99 8.57
C CYS A 254 7.80 -15.76 7.80
N PRO A 255 7.51 -16.97 7.31
CA PRO A 255 8.41 -17.66 6.40
C PRO A 255 8.71 -16.79 5.18
N LEU A 256 9.91 -16.94 4.63
CA LEU A 256 10.36 -16.19 3.47
C LEU A 256 10.43 -17.14 2.27
N PRO A 257 10.19 -16.66 1.04
CA PRO A 257 10.37 -17.46 -0.15
C PRO A 257 11.85 -17.81 -0.34
N ASP A 258 12.13 -19.09 -0.60
CA ASP A 258 13.47 -19.64 -0.85
C ASP A 258 13.83 -19.60 -2.34
#